data_AF-A0A4Q0YI57-F1
#
_entry.id   AF-A0A4Q0YI57-F1
#
_cell.length_a   1.000
_cell.length_b   1.000
_cell.length_c   1.000
_cell.angle_alpha   90.00
_cell.angle_beta   90.00
_cell.angle_gamma   90.00
#
_symmetry.space_group_name_H-M   'P 1'
#
loop_
_entity.id
_entity.type
_entity.pdbx_description
1 polymer ?
#
loop_
_entity_poly.entity_id
_entity_poly.type
_entity_poly.pdbx_seq_one_letter_code
_entity_poly.pdbx_strand_id
1 'polypeptide(L)'
;MKYLYIENYLLISKDSKLEFINYIHSFKRFKIENQKVILNDNSLVVKLSNNSSLNIAKKAIDCFFKDKNEIQIYTIDEMALKNKKVEIYKDNKLVKRVDAS
;
A
#
# COMPACT_ATOMS: atom_id res chain seq x y z
N MET A 1 2.83 -14.07 -1.12
CA MET A 1 1.98 -13.03 -0.49
C MET A 1 1.78 -11.90 -1.48
N LYS A 2 0.75 -11.06 -1.32
CA LYS A 2 0.42 -9.99 -2.29
C LYS A 2 0.37 -8.65 -1.57
N TYR A 3 1.21 -7.70 -1.96
CA TYR A 3 1.29 -6.39 -1.30
C TYR A 3 1.06 -5.26 -2.28
N LEU A 4 0.45 -4.19 -1.77
CA LEU A 4 0.34 -2.90 -2.43
C LEU A 4 1.03 -1.85 -1.57
N TYR A 5 1.83 -1.02 -2.22
CA TYR A 5 2.49 0.14 -1.66
C TYR A 5 1.78 1.40 -2.12
N ILE A 6 1.40 2.27 -1.19
CA ILE A 6 0.68 3.52 -1.45
C ILE A 6 1.54 4.65 -0.92
N GLU A 7 2.23 5.35 -1.80
CA GLU A 7 3.07 6.51 -1.46
C GLU A 7 2.23 7.72 -1.10
N ASN A 8 2.77 8.58 -0.22
CA ASN A 8 2.15 9.83 0.21
C ASN A 8 0.76 9.68 0.86
N TYR A 9 0.36 8.46 1.24
CA TYR A 9 -0.88 8.19 1.94
C TYR A 9 -1.08 9.05 3.19
N LEU A 10 -0.02 9.35 3.95
CA LEU A 10 -0.15 10.19 5.15
C LEU A 10 -0.41 11.66 4.83
N LEU A 11 -0.14 12.11 3.61
CA LEU A 11 -0.36 13.50 3.20
C LEU A 11 -1.83 13.83 2.90
N ILE A 12 -2.69 12.82 2.69
CA ILE A 12 -4.11 13.06 2.44
C ILE A 12 -4.86 13.43 3.73
N SER A 13 -6.02 14.09 3.61
CA SER A 13 -6.84 14.48 4.76
C SER A 13 -7.33 13.28 5.57
N LYS A 14 -7.65 13.52 6.85
CA LYS A 14 -8.23 12.49 7.72
C LYS A 14 -9.52 11.91 7.13
N ASP A 15 -10.36 12.75 6.53
CA ASP A 15 -11.63 12.33 5.93
C ASP A 15 -11.39 11.43 4.71
N SER A 16 -10.46 11.78 3.82
CA SER A 16 -10.08 10.93 2.69
C SER A 16 -9.48 9.60 3.14
N LYS A 17 -8.73 9.55 4.25
CA LYS A 17 -8.26 8.29 4.84
C LYS A 17 -9.43 7.41 5.30
N LEU A 18 -10.43 8.00 5.96
CA LEU A 18 -11.60 7.26 6.45
C LEU A 18 -12.46 6.74 5.30
N GLU A 19 -12.70 7.57 4.28
CA GLU A 19 -13.37 7.17 3.04
C GLU A 19 -12.63 6.04 2.34
N PHE A 20 -11.30 6.12 2.25
CA PHE A 20 -10.47 5.08 1.65
C PHE A 20 -10.63 3.74 2.34
N ILE A 21 -10.54 3.72 3.68
CA ILE A 21 -10.70 2.50 4.47
C ILE A 21 -12.10 1.91 4.27
N ASN A 22 -13.16 2.74 4.31
CA ASN A 22 -14.52 2.25 4.06
C ASN A 22 -14.67 1.68 2.64
N TYR A 23 -14.10 2.37 1.64
CA TYR A 23 -14.13 1.96 0.25
C TYR A 23 -13.46 0.59 0.05
N ILE A 24 -12.21 0.41 0.47
CA ILE A 24 -11.48 -0.84 0.24
C ILE A 24 -12.06 -2.03 0.99
N HIS A 25 -12.67 -1.80 2.16
CA HIS A 25 -13.34 -2.86 2.93
C HIS A 25 -14.70 -3.27 2.35
N SER A 26 -15.27 -2.49 1.43
CA SER A 26 -16.53 -2.84 0.75
C SER A 26 -16.37 -3.92 -0.33
N PHE A 27 -15.14 -4.19 -0.78
CA PHE A 27 -14.88 -5.15 -1.87
C PHE A 27 -14.89 -6.60 -1.39
N LYS A 28 -15.66 -7.45 -2.07
CA LYS A 28 -15.64 -8.92 -1.85
C LYS A 28 -14.55 -9.64 -2.64
N ARG A 29 -14.00 -9.02 -3.68
CA ARG A 29 -13.04 -9.64 -4.63
C ARG A 29 -11.59 -9.65 -4.13
N PHE A 30 -11.30 -8.89 -3.07
CA PHE A 30 -10.04 -8.96 -2.35
C PHE A 30 -10.30 -8.69 -0.87
N LYS A 31 -9.45 -9.26 -0.02
CA LYS A 31 -9.48 -9.07 1.43
C LYS A 31 -8.13 -8.55 1.88
N ILE A 32 -8.15 -7.50 2.68
CA ILE A 32 -6.95 -6.98 3.34
C ILE A 32 -6.70 -7.82 4.59
N GLU A 33 -5.50 -8.38 4.71
CA GLU A 33 -5.06 -9.14 5.88
C GLU A 33 -4.35 -8.26 6.90
N ASN A 34 -3.54 -7.31 6.41
CA ASN A 34 -2.77 -6.42 7.27
C ASN A 34 -2.51 -5.09 6.59
N GLN A 35 -2.28 -4.06 7.38
CA GLN A 35 -1.94 -2.72 6.94
C GLN A 35 -0.76 -2.22 7.77
N LYS A 36 0.24 -1.63 7.14
CA LYS A 36 1.40 -1.06 7.83
C LYS A 36 1.70 0.32 7.29
N VAL A 37 1.70 1.30 8.17
CA VAL A 37 2.14 2.66 7.86
C VAL A 37 3.67 2.74 7.99
N ILE A 38 4.32 3.42 7.04
CA ILE A 38 5.73 3.79 7.13
C ILE A 38 5.80 5.30 7.28
N LEU A 39 6.02 5.77 8.52
CA LEU A 39 5.97 7.19 8.87
C LEU A 39 6.98 8.02 8.07
N ASN A 40 8.23 7.55 8.02
CA ASN A 40 9.32 8.28 7.35
C ASN A 40 9.15 8.44 5.83
N ASP A 41 8.28 7.65 5.20
CA ASP A 41 7.97 7.75 3.76
C ASP A 41 6.54 8.20 3.49
N ASN A 42 5.80 8.61 4.53
CA ASN A 42 4.39 8.98 4.44
C ASN A 42 3.52 7.92 3.73
N SER A 43 3.86 6.65 3.83
CA SER A 43 3.29 5.60 2.97
C SER A 43 2.49 4.56 3.74
N LEU A 44 1.67 3.82 3.00
CA LEU A 44 0.88 2.70 3.49
C LEU A 44 1.17 1.44 2.67
N VAL A 45 1.50 0.36 3.37
CA VAL A 45 1.61 -0.99 2.81
C VAL A 45 0.32 -1.74 3.15
N VAL A 46 -0.35 -2.26 2.13
CA VAL A 46 -1.54 -3.11 2.27
C VAL A 46 -1.18 -4.54 1.88
N LYS A 47 -1.31 -5.47 2.83
CA LYS A 47 -1.18 -6.91 2.58
C LYS A 47 -2.54 -7.49 2.25
N LEU A 48 -2.64 -8.15 1.09
CA LEU A 48 -3.84 -8.85 0.65
C LEU A 48 -3.75 -10.34 0.98
N SER A 49 -4.91 -10.98 1.14
CA SER A 49 -4.96 -12.43 1.29
C SER A 49 -4.47 -13.15 0.03
N ASN A 50 -3.93 -14.36 0.19
CA ASN A 50 -3.40 -15.13 -0.95
C ASN A 50 -4.45 -15.38 -2.04
N ASN A 51 -5.72 -15.53 -1.65
CA ASN A 51 -6.86 -15.76 -2.55
C ASN A 51 -7.38 -14.47 -3.22
N SER A 52 -6.86 -13.31 -2.83
CA SER A 52 -7.28 -12.02 -3.38
C SER A 52 -6.66 -11.74 -4.74
N SER A 53 -7.38 -11.05 -5.62
CA SER A 53 -6.82 -10.57 -6.89
C SER A 53 -6.06 -9.27 -6.70
N LEU A 54 -4.73 -9.31 -6.85
CA LEU A 54 -3.85 -8.13 -6.73
C LEU A 54 -4.21 -7.06 -7.78
N ASN A 55 -4.49 -7.48 -9.02
CA ASN A 55 -4.84 -6.56 -10.10
C ASN A 55 -6.17 -5.83 -9.84
N ILE A 56 -7.16 -6.54 -9.27
CA ILE A 56 -8.45 -5.92 -8.91
C ILE A 56 -8.26 -4.94 -7.75
N ALA A 57 -7.51 -5.33 -6.72
CA ALA A 57 -7.21 -4.45 -5.60
C ALA A 57 -6.46 -3.19 -6.05
N LYS A 58 -5.42 -3.34 -6.89
CA LYS A 58 -4.68 -2.21 -7.43
C LYS A 58 -5.60 -1.27 -8.21
N LYS A 59 -6.41 -1.80 -9.15
CA LYS A 59 -7.34 -0.98 -9.94
C LYS A 59 -8.37 -0.26 -9.07
N ALA A 60 -8.90 -0.91 -8.03
CA ALA A 60 -9.84 -0.27 -7.12
C ALA A 60 -9.17 0.90 -6.37
N ILE A 61 -7.97 0.68 -5.84
CA ILE A 61 -7.22 1.69 -5.10
C ILE A 61 -6.78 2.83 -6.04
N ASP A 62 -6.30 2.53 -7.24
CA ASP A 62 -6.00 3.52 -8.29
C ASP A 62 -7.24 4.36 -8.60
N CYS A 63 -8.42 3.73 -8.72
CA CYS A 63 -9.67 4.43 -9.01
C CYS A 63 -10.09 5.37 -7.88
N PHE A 64 -9.87 4.98 -6.62
CA PHE A 64 -10.16 5.82 -5.47
C PHE A 64 -9.27 7.07 -5.46
N PHE A 65 -7.98 6.92 -5.78
CA PHE A 65 -7.01 8.01 -5.77
C PHE A 65 -6.80 8.69 -7.12
N LYS A 66 -7.67 8.46 -8.11
CA LYS A 66 -7.49 8.95 -9.49
C LYS A 66 -7.31 10.47 -9.59
N ASP A 67 -7.90 11.24 -8.68
CA ASP A 67 -7.87 12.71 -8.66
C ASP A 67 -6.78 13.24 -7.70
N LYS A 68 -5.95 12.35 -7.14
CA LYS A 68 -4.87 12.64 -6.18
C LYS A 68 -3.52 12.35 -6.83
N ASN A 69 -3.03 13.32 -7.61
CA ASN A 69 -1.79 13.20 -8.39
C ASN A 69 -0.55 12.92 -7.52
N GLU A 70 -0.60 13.28 -6.24
CA GLU A 70 0.44 13.02 -5.26
C GLU A 70 0.52 11.55 -4.80
N ILE A 71 -0.52 10.74 -5.02
CA ILE A 71 -0.57 9.34 -4.59
C ILE A 71 -0.08 8.43 -5.70
N GLN A 72 0.93 7.60 -5.39
CA GLN A 72 1.47 6.60 -6.30
C GLN A 72 1.30 5.20 -5.71
N ILE A 73 0.83 4.26 -6.53
CA ILE A 73 0.47 2.91 -6.08
C ILE A 73 1.27 1.86 -6.85
N TYR A 74 2.00 1.03 -6.11
CA TYR A 74 2.86 -0.01 -6.65
C TYR A 74 2.51 -1.39 -6.10
N THR A 75 2.67 -2.42 -6.91
CA THR A 75 2.74 -3.80 -6.43
C THR A 75 4.15 -4.10 -5.95
N ILE A 76 4.27 -4.74 -4.79
CA ILE A 76 5.57 -5.15 -4.22
C ILE A 76 5.48 -6.63 -3.85
N ASP A 77 6.61 -7.33 -3.94
CA ASP A 77 6.68 -8.76 -3.66
C ASP A 77 6.95 -9.00 -2.18
N GLU A 78 7.84 -8.18 -1.62
CA GLU A 78 8.35 -8.36 -0.26
C GLU A 78 8.67 -7.01 0.38
N MET A 79 8.50 -6.98 1.69
CA MET A 79 9.00 -5.93 2.56
C MET A 79 9.82 -6.57 3.67
N ALA A 80 11.08 -6.19 3.79
CA ALA A 80 12.00 -6.70 4.81
C ALA A 80 12.46 -5.57 5.75
N LEU A 81 12.61 -5.87 7.03
CA LEU A 81 13.27 -4.97 7.98
C LEU A 81 14.72 -5.42 8.16
N LYS A 82 15.68 -4.61 7.68
CA LYS A 82 17.12 -4.87 7.84
C LYS A 82 17.83 -3.64 8.34
N ASN A 83 18.68 -3.78 9.37
CA ASN A 83 19.53 -2.71 9.89
C ASN A 83 18.76 -1.40 10.18
N LYS A 84 17.59 -1.50 10.82
CA LYS A 84 16.67 -0.36 11.06
C LYS A 84 16.20 0.34 9.78
N LYS A 85 16.15 -0.37 8.65
CA LYS A 85 15.60 0.13 7.39
C LYS A 85 14.53 -0.83 6.89
N VAL A 86 13.44 -0.28 6.38
CA VAL A 86 12.45 -1.00 5.59
C VAL A 86 12.92 -1.04 4.15
N GLU A 87 13.18 -2.24 3.65
CA GLU A 87 13.51 -2.52 2.27
C GLU A 87 12.27 -3.01 1.53
N ILE A 88 11.99 -2.42 0.37
CA ILE A 88 10.85 -2.76 -0.49
C ILE A 88 11.38 -3.39 -1.76
N TYR A 89 10.86 -4.57 -2.09
CA TYR A 89 11.28 -5.34 -3.25
C TYR A 89 10.16 -5.49 -4.27
N LYS A 90 10.52 -5.37 -5.55
CA LYS A 90 9.66 -5.63 -6.69
C LYS A 90 10.47 -6.35 -7.77
N ASP A 91 9.92 -7.42 -8.31
CA ASP A 91 10.56 -8.34 -9.24
C ASP A 91 11.91 -8.85 -8.70
N ASN A 92 11.95 -9.19 -7.40
CA ASN A 92 13.16 -9.54 -6.64
C ASN A 92 14.28 -8.47 -6.64
N LYS A 93 13.97 -7.22 -7.04
CA LYS A 93 14.90 -6.10 -6.99
C LYS A 93 14.51 -5.14 -5.89
N LEU A 94 15.51 -4.65 -5.17
CA LEU A 94 15.31 -3.58 -4.20
C LEU A 94 14.92 -2.30 -4.96
N VAL A 95 13.71 -1.80 -4.70
CA VAL A 95 13.19 -0.58 -5.32
C VAL A 95 13.16 0.61 -4.37
N LYS A 96 13.11 0.37 -3.06
CA LYS A 96 13.11 1.44 -2.05
C LYS A 96 13.77 1.00 -0.76
N ARG A 97 14.49 1.93 -0.11
CA ARG A 97 14.89 1.83 1.29
C ARG A 97 14.36 3.04 2.03
N VAL A 98 13.71 2.78 3.16
CA VAL A 98 13.22 3.81 4.08
C VAL A 98 13.79 3.51 5.45
N ASP A 99 14.21 4.51 6.20
CA ASP A 99 14.58 4.30 7.59
C ASP A 99 13.35 3.83 8.39
N ALA A 100 13.52 2.77 9.19
CA ALA A 100 12.50 2.32 10.11
C ALA A 100 12.53 3.27 11.33
N SER A 101 11.49 4.08 11.44
CA SER A 101 11.19 4.89 12.63
C SER A 101 11.08 4.03 13.88
#